data_AF-A0A9P7R0E3-F1
#
_entry.id   AF-A0A9P7R0E3-F1
#
_cell.length_a   1.000
_cell.length_b   1.000
_cell.length_c   1.000
_cell.angle_alpha   90.00
_cell.angle_beta   90.00
_cell.angle_gamma   90.00
#
_symmetry.space_group_name_H-M   'P 1'
#
loop_
_entity.id
_entity.type
_entity.pdbx_description
1 polymer ?
#
loop_
_entity_poly.entity_id
_entity_poly.type
_entity_poly.pdbx_seq_one_letter_code
_entity_poly.pdbx_strand_id
1 'polypeptide(L)'
;MKSKGAFLGLQMQAVPLAECLSGRRSWFQSEQTSVGVRSAPAPSYTHPSPRSKCDEAYPSCFNCSRHGIPCSLSTSQTSPANITPQRSTTTPSVNGLSPEAPYNFLDAAIDHDRLHSPAPSIGHWGHGLELMHHFTLVTANSLSVRPDMQHVWRVTMPEIGYDCPFVMHGILTIAALHKAYLIPSARDKYLDLATSHQTAGLEGFRTQLHTVNDTNWKPFFCFASLVVFYVASLPVRMGQDLDSEPDIMGVFIFVRGIRAILEPYQTKIVRTEFAPMATGIWTIDPSDPSYKLPPLHNSPLPPDVFEAIQGLSDFYTENLQDSAREEYLTAVRELEKAVYLMAHAGANLEVGMILFWPYVISENIMADIHALNPYSLVLLAYFSVFLCVLEPTFWFLRGWSKRLFAMVDAQLAGHPVLLEAVRWPRKQVYEFYAHI
;
A
#
# COMPACT_ATOMS: atom_id res chain seq x y z
N MET A 1 9.19 -46.11 11.63
CA MET A 1 8.92 -45.36 12.88
C MET A 1 8.29 -44.03 12.51
N LYS A 2 7.06 -43.81 12.99
CA LYS A 2 6.22 -42.63 12.69
C LYS A 2 6.82 -41.38 13.35
N SER A 3 7.10 -40.33 12.57
CA SER A 3 7.29 -38.98 13.11
C SER A 3 5.97 -38.22 12.92
N LYS A 4 5.33 -37.89 14.04
CA LYS A 4 4.06 -37.15 14.09
C LYS A 4 4.35 -35.67 13.81
N GLY A 5 3.67 -35.11 12.81
CA GLY A 5 3.59 -33.66 12.63
C GLY A 5 2.81 -33.04 13.79
N ALA A 6 3.47 -32.19 14.57
CA ALA A 6 2.84 -31.39 15.60
C ALA A 6 2.19 -30.16 14.92
N PHE A 7 0.89 -30.25 14.69
CA PHE A 7 0.06 -29.09 14.41
C PHE A 7 -0.09 -28.28 15.71
N LEU A 8 0.58 -27.12 15.79
CA LEU A 8 0.30 -26.11 16.81
C LEU A 8 -0.97 -25.36 16.41
N GLY A 9 -2.11 -25.84 16.90
CA GLY A 9 -3.34 -25.05 16.95
C GLY A 9 -3.16 -23.92 17.96
N LEU A 10 -3.10 -22.69 17.47
CA LEU A 10 -3.08 -21.48 18.29
C LEU A 10 -4.49 -21.26 18.87
N GLN A 11 -4.67 -21.60 20.16
CA GLN A 11 -5.72 -21.04 21.00
C GLN A 11 -5.39 -19.57 21.27
N MET A 12 -6.16 -18.64 20.68
CA MET A 12 -6.09 -17.21 20.99
C MET A 12 -7.42 -16.77 21.58
N GLN A 13 -7.44 -16.65 22.91
CA GLN A 13 -8.58 -16.13 23.66
C GLN A 13 -8.82 -14.65 23.31
N ALA A 14 -10.05 -14.32 22.91
CA ALA A 14 -10.50 -12.95 22.68
C ALA A 14 -10.64 -12.19 24.01
N VAL A 15 -10.13 -10.94 24.05
CA VAL A 15 -10.29 -10.01 25.19
C VAL A 15 -11.27 -8.91 24.77
N PRO A 16 -12.34 -8.63 25.53
CA PRO A 16 -13.33 -7.62 25.16
C PRO A 16 -12.81 -6.18 25.42
N LEU A 17 -12.91 -5.31 24.41
CA LEU A 17 -12.61 -3.88 24.47
C LEU A 17 -13.91 -3.07 24.60
N ALA A 18 -14.02 -2.27 25.66
CA ALA A 18 -15.09 -1.30 25.87
C ALA A 18 -14.53 0.13 25.91
N GLU A 19 -15.30 1.03 25.28
CA GLU A 19 -15.39 2.48 25.51
C GLU A 19 -14.17 3.39 25.26
N CYS A 20 -14.17 4.02 24.09
CA CYS A 20 -13.99 5.47 24.01
C CYS A 20 -14.35 5.94 22.60
N LEU A 21 -15.27 6.90 22.47
CA LEU A 21 -15.26 7.99 21.48
C LEU A 21 -16.59 8.77 21.58
N SER A 22 -16.52 10.00 22.09
CA SER A 22 -17.57 11.00 22.00
C SER A 22 -16.98 12.29 21.41
N GLY A 23 -17.74 12.97 20.54
CA GLY A 23 -17.39 14.31 20.03
C GLY A 23 -17.30 14.38 18.50
N ARG A 24 -18.44 14.54 17.81
CA ARG A 24 -18.99 15.80 17.24
C ARG A 24 -18.47 16.23 15.85
N ARG A 25 -19.41 16.03 14.94
CA ARG A 25 -19.81 16.68 13.67
C ARG A 25 -19.31 18.11 13.32
N SER A 26 -19.16 18.24 11.99
CA SER A 26 -19.66 19.28 11.05
C SER A 26 -18.78 20.48 10.68
N TRP A 27 -19.03 20.93 9.44
CA TRP A 27 -18.56 22.11 8.67
C TRP A 27 -17.43 21.81 7.68
N PHE A 28 -17.42 22.23 6.40
CA PHE A 28 -18.29 23.11 5.59
C PHE A 28 -18.03 22.82 4.08
N GLN A 29 -19.05 23.03 3.24
CA GLN A 29 -18.98 23.13 1.77
C GLN A 29 -18.58 24.56 1.33
N SER A 30 -17.83 24.70 0.23
CA SER A 30 -17.96 25.81 -0.76
C SER A 30 -16.90 25.60 -1.86
N GLU A 31 -17.30 25.23 -3.07
CA GLU A 31 -17.55 26.11 -4.23
C GLU A 31 -16.29 26.55 -4.98
N GLN A 32 -16.28 26.16 -6.25
CA GLN A 32 -15.27 26.38 -7.27
C GLN A 32 -15.47 27.74 -7.94
N THR A 33 -14.38 28.46 -8.19
CA THR A 33 -14.33 29.48 -9.25
C THR A 33 -13.08 29.27 -10.09
N SER A 34 -13.30 28.98 -11.37
CA SER A 34 -12.31 28.81 -12.43
C SER A 34 -11.79 30.16 -12.94
N VAL A 35 -10.47 30.29 -13.10
CA VAL A 35 -9.87 31.30 -13.98
C VAL A 35 -8.80 30.61 -14.83
N GLY A 36 -9.00 30.63 -16.15
CA GLY A 36 -8.06 30.08 -17.12
C GLY A 36 -6.95 31.07 -17.47
N VAL A 37 -5.74 30.56 -17.67
CA VAL A 37 -4.62 31.31 -18.24
C VAL A 37 -3.99 30.46 -19.35
N ARG A 38 -3.82 31.10 -20.53
CA ARG A 38 -3.31 30.54 -21.77
C ARG A 38 -1.78 30.38 -21.73
N SER A 39 -1.30 29.28 -22.30
CA SER A 39 0.10 28.90 -22.50
C SER A 39 0.73 29.57 -23.74
N ALA A 40 2.01 29.96 -23.65
CA ALA A 40 2.88 30.33 -24.76
C ALA A 40 4.06 29.32 -24.87
N PRO A 41 4.63 29.08 -26.07
CA PRO A 41 5.52 27.94 -26.32
C PRO A 41 7.01 28.23 -26.08
N ALA A 42 7.76 27.17 -25.74
CA ALA A 42 9.21 27.18 -25.50
C ALA A 42 10.05 27.06 -26.79
N PRO A 43 11.28 27.61 -26.84
CA PRO A 43 12.18 27.44 -27.98
C PRO A 43 13.09 26.21 -27.85
N SER A 44 13.33 25.57 -29.00
CA SER A 44 14.19 24.41 -29.25
C SER A 44 15.69 24.75 -29.22
N TYR A 45 16.52 23.90 -28.61
CA TYR A 45 17.98 23.98 -28.69
C TYR A 45 18.56 22.83 -29.52
N THR A 46 19.34 23.21 -30.53
CA THR A 46 20.18 22.37 -31.39
C THR A 46 21.55 22.11 -30.77
N HIS A 47 22.04 20.87 -30.86
CA HIS A 47 23.40 20.47 -30.46
C HIS A 47 24.50 21.09 -31.35
N PRO A 48 25.69 21.38 -30.78
CA PRO A 48 26.92 21.41 -31.56
C PRO A 48 28.00 20.43 -31.05
N SER A 49 28.72 19.85 -32.02
CA SER A 49 29.96 19.06 -31.89
C SER A 49 31.22 19.97 -31.91
N PRO A 50 32.44 19.43 -32.01
CA PRO A 50 33.31 18.88 -30.96
C PRO A 50 34.33 19.89 -30.39
N ARG A 51 34.75 19.64 -29.14
CA ARG A 51 35.60 20.50 -28.28
C ARG A 51 36.95 20.92 -28.90
N SER A 52 37.13 22.23 -29.12
CA SER A 52 38.46 22.85 -29.22
C SER A 52 39.13 22.89 -27.84
N LYS A 53 40.39 22.45 -27.74
CA LYS A 53 41.16 22.45 -26.48
C LYS A 53 41.28 23.87 -25.90
N CYS A 54 41.05 24.02 -24.60
CA CYS A 54 41.27 25.27 -23.84
C CYS A 54 42.78 25.45 -23.60
N ASP A 55 43.28 26.68 -23.69
CA ASP A 55 44.68 27.05 -23.44
C ASP A 55 44.99 27.32 -21.95
N GLU A 56 43.98 27.26 -21.08
CA GLU A 56 44.07 27.34 -19.61
C GLU A 56 44.82 28.56 -19.02
N ALA A 57 45.02 29.63 -19.82
CA ALA A 57 45.67 30.84 -19.35
C ALA A 57 44.85 31.60 -18.28
N TYR A 58 45.51 32.07 -17.22
CA TYR A 58 44.90 32.86 -16.13
C TYR A 58 45.13 34.37 -16.34
N PRO A 59 44.17 35.27 -16.04
CA PRO A 59 42.87 35.03 -15.40
C PRO A 59 41.74 34.58 -16.35
N SER A 60 41.92 34.63 -17.67
CA SER A 60 40.93 34.17 -18.65
C SER A 60 41.63 33.57 -19.87
N CYS A 61 41.16 32.40 -20.33
CA CYS A 61 41.73 31.72 -21.49
C CYS A 61 41.47 32.51 -22.79
N PHE A 62 42.27 32.28 -23.84
CA PHE A 62 42.19 33.06 -25.08
C PHE A 62 40.81 32.95 -25.74
N ASN A 63 40.20 31.77 -25.70
CA ASN A 63 38.90 31.55 -26.34
C ASN A 63 37.77 32.28 -25.60
N CYS A 64 37.75 32.24 -24.25
CA CYS A 64 36.78 33.01 -23.46
C CYS A 64 36.97 34.53 -23.64
N SER A 65 38.22 34.99 -23.68
CA SER A 65 38.54 36.40 -23.92
C SER A 65 38.11 36.86 -25.31
N ARG A 66 38.36 36.05 -26.35
CA ARG A 66 37.94 36.35 -27.73
C ARG A 66 36.43 36.39 -27.90
N HIS A 67 35.70 35.52 -27.20
CA HIS A 67 34.25 35.44 -27.27
C HIS A 67 33.53 36.36 -26.26
N GLY A 68 34.26 37.10 -25.43
CA GLY A 68 33.68 38.05 -24.47
C GLY A 68 32.82 37.40 -23.39
N ILE A 69 33.04 36.11 -23.10
CA ILE A 69 32.26 35.33 -22.13
C ILE A 69 33.05 35.11 -20.84
N PRO A 70 32.38 35.00 -19.67
CA PRO A 70 33.04 34.75 -18.40
C PRO A 70 33.85 33.44 -18.42
N CYS A 71 35.12 33.50 -18.00
CA CYS A 71 35.99 32.33 -17.92
C CYS A 71 35.91 31.71 -16.52
N SER A 72 35.74 30.39 -16.43
CA SER A 72 35.69 29.66 -15.16
C SER A 72 36.99 29.77 -14.34
N LEU A 73 38.12 30.09 -15.00
CA LEU A 73 39.41 30.32 -14.34
C LEU A 73 39.43 31.63 -13.54
N SER A 74 38.59 32.62 -13.88
CA SER A 74 38.55 33.92 -13.19
C SER A 74 37.90 33.85 -11.81
N THR A 75 37.10 32.83 -11.53
CA THR A 75 36.31 32.69 -10.28
C THR A 75 37.02 31.93 -9.16
N SER A 76 38.25 31.45 -9.39
CA SER A 76 38.98 30.60 -8.44
C SER A 76 40.07 31.37 -7.69
N GLN A 77 39.68 32.35 -6.85
CA GLN A 77 40.45 32.74 -5.67
C GLN A 77 39.52 33.08 -4.49
N THR A 78 39.28 32.09 -3.62
CA THR A 78 39.13 32.36 -2.19
C THR A 78 40.51 32.77 -1.66
N SER A 79 40.72 34.05 -1.40
CA SER A 79 41.92 34.51 -0.69
C SER A 79 41.75 34.31 0.84
N PRO A 80 42.82 33.94 1.57
CA PRO A 80 42.80 33.86 3.03
C PRO A 80 42.72 35.24 3.66
N ALA A 81 41.95 35.36 4.74
CA ALA A 81 41.76 36.56 5.53
C ALA A 81 43.09 37.14 6.03
N ASN A 82 43.33 38.43 5.76
CA ASN A 82 44.33 39.22 6.46
C ASN A 82 43.70 39.77 7.75
N ILE A 83 44.31 39.39 8.87
CA ILE A 83 43.97 39.85 10.22
C ILE A 83 44.39 41.32 10.33
N THR A 84 43.48 42.20 10.73
CA THR A 84 43.85 43.48 11.33
C THR A 84 42.84 43.83 12.43
N PRO A 85 43.27 44.07 13.68
CA PRO A 85 42.36 44.31 14.79
C PRO A 85 41.95 45.79 14.81
N GLN A 86 40.69 46.09 14.46
CA GLN A 86 40.11 47.40 14.76
C GLN A 86 39.25 47.34 16.02
N ARG A 87 39.76 48.07 17.01
CA ARG A 87 39.25 48.32 18.35
C ARG A 87 37.80 48.81 18.31
N SER A 88 36.94 48.05 18.96
CA SER A 88 35.58 48.42 19.37
C SER A 88 35.62 49.66 20.28
N THR A 89 34.83 50.67 19.94
CA THR A 89 34.32 51.63 20.93
C THR A 89 32.81 51.72 20.78
N THR A 90 32.15 51.05 21.72
CA THR A 90 30.73 51.14 22.00
C THR A 90 30.39 52.50 22.59
N THR A 91 29.43 53.20 21.99
CA THR A 91 28.55 54.13 22.70
C THR A 91 27.13 54.00 22.12
N PRO A 92 26.10 53.67 22.92
CA PRO A 92 24.72 53.71 22.46
C PRO A 92 24.16 55.12 22.67
N SER A 93 23.97 55.88 21.60
CA SER A 93 23.14 57.08 21.65
C SER A 93 21.71 56.68 21.32
N VAL A 94 20.90 56.55 22.37
CA VAL A 94 19.45 56.59 22.30
C VAL A 94 19.07 57.99 21.85
N ASN A 95 18.44 58.13 20.68
CA ASN A 95 17.41 59.14 20.38
C ASN A 95 17.01 59.05 18.90
N GLY A 96 15.75 58.66 18.65
CA GLY A 96 15.17 58.69 17.31
C GLY A 96 13.91 57.84 17.19
N LEU A 97 12.86 58.19 17.95
CA LEU A 97 11.50 57.71 17.68
C LEU A 97 11.04 58.34 16.36
N SER A 98 11.13 57.59 15.26
CA SER A 98 10.41 57.87 14.02
C SER A 98 9.14 57.01 13.98
N PRO A 99 7.94 57.57 13.77
CA PRO A 99 6.69 56.83 13.79
C PRO A 99 6.34 56.20 12.42
N GLU A 100 7.32 55.59 11.74
CA GLU A 100 7.11 54.90 10.47
C GLU A 100 7.89 53.58 10.42
N ALA A 101 7.35 52.53 11.01
CA ALA A 101 7.73 51.15 10.66
C ALA A 101 6.71 50.12 11.19
N PRO A 102 5.64 49.80 10.45
CA PRO A 102 4.83 48.61 10.74
C PRO A 102 5.52 47.30 10.30
N TYR A 103 6.67 47.37 9.60
CA TYR A 103 7.24 46.20 8.89
C TYR A 103 8.58 45.68 9.46
N ASN A 104 9.22 46.38 10.39
CA ASN A 104 10.53 45.97 10.93
C ASN A 104 10.48 44.73 11.84
N PHE A 105 9.29 44.24 12.20
CA PHE A 105 9.14 43.00 12.96
C PHE A 105 9.45 41.75 12.11
N LEU A 106 9.21 41.81 10.80
CA LEU A 106 9.52 40.71 9.87
C LEU A 106 11.02 40.62 9.59
N ASP A 107 11.72 41.75 9.50
CA ASP A 107 13.17 41.79 9.28
C ASP A 107 13.97 41.26 10.48
N ALA A 108 13.43 41.41 11.70
CA ALA A 108 14.04 40.81 12.89
C ALA A 108 13.95 39.27 12.93
N ALA A 109 13.03 38.68 12.15
CA ALA A 109 12.88 37.22 12.05
C ALA A 109 13.77 36.59 10.97
N ILE A 110 14.40 37.41 10.10
CA ILE A 110 15.31 36.95 9.04
C ILE A 110 16.75 37.07 9.58
N ASP A 111 17.20 36.04 10.28
CA ASP A 111 18.59 35.88 10.69
C ASP A 111 19.46 35.64 9.43
N HIS A 112 20.09 36.70 8.93
CA HIS A 112 20.84 36.70 7.67
C HIS A 112 22.20 35.98 7.76
N ASP A 113 22.60 35.45 8.91
CA ASP A 113 23.97 34.96 9.15
C ASP A 113 24.13 33.43 9.10
N ARG A 114 23.11 32.69 8.67
CA ARG A 114 23.24 31.27 8.37
C ARG A 114 23.45 31.08 6.88
N LEU A 115 24.58 30.51 6.47
CA LEU A 115 24.83 29.96 5.13
C LEU A 115 23.59 29.17 4.69
N HIS A 116 22.78 29.76 3.82
CA HIS A 116 21.51 29.21 3.41
C HIS A 116 21.79 27.99 2.53
N SER A 117 21.69 26.79 3.10
CA SER A 117 21.23 25.66 2.30
C SER A 117 19.87 26.08 1.73
N PRO A 118 19.65 26.08 0.41
CA PRO A 118 18.39 26.54 -0.16
C PRO A 118 17.27 25.77 0.53
N ALA A 119 16.34 26.51 1.16
CA ALA A 119 15.20 25.90 1.81
C ALA A 119 14.55 24.94 0.81
N PRO A 120 14.26 23.70 1.21
CA PRO A 120 13.74 22.70 0.31
C PRO A 120 12.52 23.26 -0.45
N SER A 121 12.60 23.30 -1.79
CA SER A 121 11.53 23.91 -2.57
C SER A 121 10.24 23.11 -2.40
N ILE A 122 9.12 23.82 -2.28
CA ILE A 122 7.77 23.23 -2.18
C ILE A 122 7.50 22.27 -3.35
N GLY A 123 8.15 22.42 -4.51
CA GLY A 123 8.03 21.45 -5.61
C GLY A 123 8.60 20.05 -5.29
N HIS A 124 9.72 19.96 -4.57
CA HIS A 124 10.34 18.67 -4.20
C HIS A 124 9.64 18.01 -3.00
N TRP A 125 9.10 18.80 -2.07
CA TRP A 125 8.42 18.31 -0.86
C TRP A 125 6.90 18.23 -0.97
N GLY A 126 6.33 18.99 -1.91
CA GLY A 126 4.89 19.21 -2.02
C GLY A 126 4.12 17.94 -2.31
N HIS A 127 4.64 17.07 -3.17
CA HIS A 127 3.99 15.79 -3.46
C HIS A 127 3.99 14.87 -2.24
N GLY A 128 5.10 14.78 -1.50
CA GLY A 128 5.16 13.97 -0.27
C GLY A 128 4.20 14.48 0.81
N LEU A 129 4.15 15.80 1.03
CA LEU A 129 3.24 16.41 2.00
C LEU A 129 1.76 16.28 1.60
N GLU A 130 1.45 16.48 0.31
CA GLU A 130 0.09 16.27 -0.24
C GLU A 130 -0.35 14.82 -0.01
N LEU A 131 0.50 13.86 -0.36
CA LEU A 131 0.21 12.43 -0.22
C LEU A 131 0.09 12.03 1.25
N MET A 132 0.94 12.52 2.13
CA MET A 132 0.85 12.25 3.58
C MET A 132 -0.44 12.83 4.17
N HIS A 133 -0.81 14.05 3.79
CA HIS A 133 -2.07 14.67 4.20
C HIS A 133 -3.28 13.85 3.73
N HIS A 134 -3.29 13.44 2.46
CA HIS A 134 -4.32 12.56 1.89
C HIS A 134 -4.36 11.21 2.60
N PHE A 135 -3.20 10.66 2.96
CA PHE A 135 -3.11 9.39 3.67
C PHE A 135 -3.83 9.43 5.01
N THR A 136 -3.49 10.40 5.86
CA THR A 136 -4.04 10.51 7.21
C THR A 136 -5.53 10.82 7.21
N LEU A 137 -6.01 11.67 6.30
CA LEU A 137 -7.42 12.08 6.28
C LEU A 137 -8.34 11.12 5.54
N VAL A 138 -7.87 10.51 4.46
CA VAL A 138 -8.73 9.80 3.51
C VAL A 138 -8.30 8.35 3.36
N THR A 139 -7.04 8.09 3.01
CA THR A 139 -6.60 6.73 2.68
C THR A 139 -6.66 5.76 3.85
N ALA A 140 -6.13 6.12 5.03
CA ALA A 140 -6.09 5.21 6.18
C ALA A 140 -7.49 4.73 6.59
N ASN A 141 -8.50 5.58 6.46
CA ASN A 141 -9.91 5.24 6.76
C ASN A 141 -10.54 4.31 5.70
N SER A 142 -9.94 4.21 4.51
CA SER A 142 -10.40 3.34 3.42
C SER A 142 -9.78 1.93 3.46
N LEU A 143 -8.77 1.70 4.32
CA LEU A 143 -8.05 0.42 4.38
C LEU A 143 -8.70 -0.62 5.29
N SER A 144 -9.68 -0.22 6.10
CA SER A 144 -10.40 -1.08 7.04
C SER A 144 -11.72 -0.42 7.45
N VAL A 145 -12.74 -1.21 7.79
CA VAL A 145 -14.02 -0.70 8.32
C VAL A 145 -13.98 -0.58 9.84
N ARG A 146 -13.06 -1.28 10.51
CA ARG A 146 -12.91 -1.25 11.96
C ARG A 146 -12.14 -0.02 12.47
N PRO A 147 -12.67 0.70 13.47
CA PRO A 147 -12.01 1.89 14.02
C PRO A 147 -10.61 1.65 14.62
N ASP A 148 -10.38 0.48 15.22
CA ASP A 148 -9.09 0.13 15.83
C ASP A 148 -8.00 -0.10 14.76
N MET A 149 -8.33 -0.83 13.70
CA MET A 149 -7.46 -0.99 12.53
C MET A 149 -7.20 0.34 11.82
N GLN A 150 -8.22 1.18 11.63
CA GLN A 150 -8.07 2.53 11.10
C GLN A 150 -7.10 3.37 11.94
N HIS A 151 -7.11 3.23 13.27
CA HIS A 151 -6.15 3.91 14.13
C HIS A 151 -4.72 3.44 13.86
N VAL A 152 -4.49 2.13 13.72
CA VAL A 152 -3.14 1.62 13.39
C VAL A 152 -2.65 2.19 12.05
N TRP A 153 -3.51 2.20 11.03
CA TRP A 153 -3.16 2.79 9.73
C TRP A 153 -2.91 4.29 9.82
N ARG A 154 -3.73 5.03 10.55
CA ARG A 154 -3.76 6.50 10.55
C ARG A 154 -2.73 7.14 11.50
N VAL A 155 -2.34 6.44 12.56
CA VAL A 155 -1.51 6.98 13.65
C VAL A 155 -0.25 6.16 13.83
N THR A 156 -0.38 4.91 14.25
CA THR A 156 0.76 4.04 14.62
C THR A 156 1.76 3.86 13.47
N MET A 157 1.27 3.55 12.27
CA MET A 157 2.14 3.28 11.13
C MET A 157 2.88 4.54 10.64
N PRO A 158 2.23 5.71 10.51
CA PRO A 158 2.91 6.98 10.28
C PRO A 158 3.99 7.33 11.29
N GLU A 159 3.75 7.10 12.59
CA GLU A 159 4.75 7.38 13.65
C GLU A 159 6.05 6.59 13.42
N ILE A 160 5.95 5.32 13.00
CA ILE A 160 7.12 4.53 12.61
C ILE A 160 7.78 5.08 11.34
N GLY A 161 6.98 5.60 10.42
CA GLY A 161 7.47 6.22 9.18
C GLY A 161 8.35 7.46 9.42
N TYR A 162 8.26 8.12 10.58
CA TYR A 162 9.07 9.31 10.89
C TYR A 162 10.57 8.98 10.90
N ASP A 163 10.94 7.85 11.50
CA ASP A 163 12.32 7.40 11.63
C ASP A 163 12.70 6.33 10.59
N CYS A 164 11.73 5.88 9.79
CA CYS A 164 11.91 4.79 8.85
C CYS A 164 11.51 5.17 7.41
N PRO A 165 12.47 5.61 6.57
CA PRO A 165 12.18 6.11 5.23
C PRO A 165 11.46 5.12 4.33
N PHE A 166 11.77 3.83 4.40
CA PHE A 166 11.11 2.84 3.55
C PHE A 166 9.63 2.65 3.94
N VAL A 167 9.28 2.73 5.23
CA VAL A 167 7.88 2.71 5.68
C VAL A 167 7.14 3.95 5.18
N MET A 168 7.75 5.14 5.31
CA MET A 168 7.16 6.37 4.78
C MET A 168 6.91 6.27 3.29
N HIS A 169 7.85 5.74 2.51
CA HIS A 169 7.65 5.49 1.09
C HIS A 169 6.46 4.55 0.82
N GLY A 170 6.31 3.46 1.59
CA GLY A 170 5.14 2.59 1.48
C GLY A 170 3.81 3.33 1.75
N ILE A 171 3.77 4.20 2.76
CA ILE A 171 2.60 5.02 3.09
C ILE A 171 2.22 5.94 1.92
N LEU A 172 3.21 6.64 1.37
CA LEU A 172 3.03 7.56 0.24
C LEU A 172 2.62 6.82 -1.03
N THR A 173 3.12 5.59 -1.25
CA THR A 173 2.67 4.72 -2.34
C THR A 173 1.17 4.47 -2.28
N ILE A 174 0.66 4.03 -1.12
CA ILE A 174 -0.77 3.71 -0.98
C ILE A 174 -1.64 4.96 -1.10
N ALA A 175 -1.17 6.10 -0.58
CA ALA A 175 -1.84 7.37 -0.75
C ALA A 175 -1.94 7.80 -2.23
N ALA A 176 -0.85 7.64 -2.98
CA ALA A 176 -0.81 7.96 -4.40
C ALA A 176 -1.73 7.03 -5.20
N LEU A 177 -1.73 5.72 -4.93
CA LEU A 177 -2.67 4.79 -5.55
C LEU A 177 -4.12 5.14 -5.27
N HIS A 178 -4.44 5.53 -4.05
CA HIS A 178 -5.80 5.95 -3.70
C HIS A 178 -6.20 7.23 -4.45
N LYS A 179 -5.29 8.20 -4.63
CA LYS A 179 -5.56 9.38 -5.46
C LYS A 179 -5.71 9.04 -6.93
N ALA A 180 -4.90 8.12 -7.47
CA ALA A 180 -5.04 7.63 -8.83
C ALA A 180 -6.42 6.99 -9.07
N TYR A 181 -6.93 6.27 -8.07
CA TYR A 181 -8.27 5.68 -8.08
C TYR A 181 -9.38 6.75 -8.03
N LEU A 182 -9.26 7.75 -7.15
CA LEU A 182 -10.29 8.78 -6.93
C LEU A 182 -10.30 9.89 -8.00
N ILE A 183 -9.18 10.13 -8.69
CA ILE A 183 -9.00 11.27 -9.60
C ILE A 183 -8.59 10.76 -10.99
N PRO A 184 -9.54 10.28 -11.82
CA PRO A 184 -9.23 9.71 -13.14
C PRO A 184 -8.45 10.65 -14.05
N SER A 185 -8.70 11.96 -13.98
CA SER A 185 -8.01 12.97 -14.80
C SER A 185 -6.53 13.15 -14.47
N ALA A 186 -6.08 12.71 -13.29
CA ALA A 186 -4.69 12.78 -12.83
C ALA A 186 -4.13 11.39 -12.52
N ARG A 187 -4.79 10.33 -13.02
CA ARG A 187 -4.47 8.94 -12.71
C ARG A 187 -3.01 8.61 -12.95
N ASP A 188 -2.52 8.88 -14.16
CA ASP A 188 -1.17 8.49 -14.57
C ASP A 188 -0.10 9.20 -13.72
N LYS A 189 -0.29 10.50 -13.43
CA LYS A 189 0.57 11.24 -12.50
C LYS A 189 0.70 10.52 -11.15
N TYR A 190 -0.41 10.09 -10.57
CA TYR A 190 -0.39 9.46 -9.25
C TYR A 190 0.09 8.00 -9.31
N LEU A 191 -0.08 7.29 -10.43
CA LEU A 191 0.53 5.98 -10.64
C LEU A 191 2.06 6.07 -10.77
N ASP A 192 2.58 7.11 -11.43
CA ASP A 192 4.02 7.36 -11.51
C ASP A 192 4.61 7.64 -10.12
N LEU A 193 3.92 8.49 -9.32
CA LEU A 193 4.31 8.76 -7.94
C LEU A 193 4.26 7.49 -7.06
N ALA A 194 3.22 6.68 -7.20
CA ALA A 194 3.11 5.41 -6.48
C ALA A 194 4.27 4.47 -6.84
N THR A 195 4.60 4.36 -8.13
CA THR A 195 5.69 3.49 -8.62
C THR A 195 7.06 3.98 -8.15
N SER A 196 7.28 5.30 -8.16
CA SER A 196 8.51 5.91 -7.66
C SER A 196 8.72 5.65 -6.17
N HIS A 197 7.70 5.92 -5.34
CA HIS A 197 7.78 5.66 -3.91
C HIS A 197 7.89 4.16 -3.60
N GLN A 198 7.17 3.29 -4.33
CA GLN A 198 7.27 1.85 -4.12
C GLN A 198 8.68 1.34 -4.40
N THR A 199 9.31 1.81 -5.48
CA THR A 199 10.68 1.44 -5.84
C THR A 199 11.66 1.87 -4.74
N ALA A 200 11.58 3.12 -4.30
CA ALA A 200 12.44 3.65 -3.25
C ALA A 200 12.25 2.93 -1.90
N GLY A 201 11.00 2.67 -1.51
CA GLY A 201 10.70 1.91 -0.30
C GLY A 201 11.24 0.49 -0.36
N LEU A 202 11.08 -0.19 -1.51
CA LEU A 202 11.52 -1.57 -1.67
C LEU A 202 13.05 -1.70 -1.67
N GLU A 203 13.75 -0.72 -2.23
CA GLU A 203 15.21 -0.63 -2.14
C GLU A 203 15.68 -0.50 -0.68
N GLY A 204 15.10 0.46 0.07
CA GLY A 204 15.41 0.64 1.49
C GLY A 204 15.06 -0.58 2.35
N PHE A 205 13.94 -1.24 2.07
CA PHE A 205 13.55 -2.48 2.75
C PHE A 205 14.53 -3.62 2.49
N ARG A 206 14.89 -3.87 1.22
CA ARG A 206 15.79 -4.98 0.83
C ARG A 206 17.19 -4.83 1.40
N THR A 207 17.72 -3.61 1.43
CA THR A 207 19.05 -3.34 1.98
C THR A 207 19.12 -3.65 3.48
N GLN A 208 18.01 -3.53 4.23
CA GLN A 208 17.98 -3.73 5.67
C GLN A 208 17.36 -5.08 6.09
N LEU A 209 16.77 -5.85 5.18
CA LEU A 209 16.03 -7.08 5.49
C LEU A 209 16.84 -8.12 6.27
N HIS A 210 18.15 -8.19 6.04
CA HIS A 210 19.05 -9.10 6.74
C HIS A 210 19.32 -8.71 8.20
N THR A 211 18.86 -7.53 8.65
CA THR A 211 19.08 -6.99 10.00
C THR A 211 17.89 -7.21 10.95
N VAL A 212 16.81 -7.83 10.47
CA VAL A 212 15.58 -8.05 11.23
C VAL A 212 15.85 -8.88 12.48
N ASN A 213 15.40 -8.38 13.63
CA ASN A 213 15.51 -9.01 14.93
C ASN A 213 14.37 -8.58 15.87
N ASP A 214 14.42 -9.08 17.10
CA ASP A 214 13.40 -8.86 18.14
C ASP A 214 13.13 -7.40 18.52
N THR A 215 14.04 -6.48 18.20
CA THR A 215 13.93 -5.05 18.57
C THR A 215 13.47 -4.16 17.42
N ASN A 216 13.66 -4.58 16.16
CA ASN A 216 13.45 -3.74 14.98
C ASN A 216 12.50 -4.35 13.95
N TRP A 217 11.72 -5.39 14.27
CA TRP A 217 10.83 -6.05 13.30
C TRP A 217 9.62 -5.20 12.87
N LYS A 218 9.17 -4.25 13.71
CA LYS A 218 7.94 -3.45 13.48
C LYS A 218 7.93 -2.68 12.15
N PRO A 219 9.00 -1.95 11.75
CA PRO A 219 9.03 -1.26 10.46
C PRO A 219 8.96 -2.23 9.26
N PHE A 220 9.60 -3.39 9.34
CA PHE A 220 9.54 -4.41 8.28
C PHE A 220 8.12 -4.97 8.15
N PHE A 221 7.47 -5.23 9.28
CA PHE A 221 6.05 -5.60 9.29
C PHE A 221 5.19 -4.52 8.63
N CYS A 222 5.33 -3.26 9.04
CA CYS A 222 4.57 -2.13 8.47
C CYS A 222 4.73 -2.03 6.96
N PHE A 223 5.97 -2.02 6.49
CA PHE A 223 6.25 -1.93 5.06
C PHE A 223 5.68 -3.13 4.31
N ALA A 224 5.89 -4.35 4.79
CA ALA A 224 5.38 -5.54 4.14
C ALA A 224 3.84 -5.54 4.06
N SER A 225 3.16 -5.11 5.13
CA SER A 225 1.71 -4.91 5.11
C SER A 225 1.26 -3.90 4.06
N LEU A 226 1.97 -2.77 3.90
CA LEU A 226 1.69 -1.79 2.84
C LEU A 226 1.90 -2.38 1.44
N VAL A 227 2.94 -3.20 1.24
CA VAL A 227 3.19 -3.87 -0.05
C VAL A 227 2.03 -4.79 -0.44
N VAL A 228 1.33 -5.44 0.50
CA VAL A 228 0.14 -6.23 0.18
C VAL A 228 -0.94 -5.38 -0.48
N PHE A 229 -1.21 -4.17 0.00
CA PHE A 229 -2.17 -3.26 -0.66
C PHE A 229 -1.70 -2.84 -2.04
N TYR A 230 -0.40 -2.56 -2.20
CA TYR A 230 0.16 -2.23 -3.52
C TYR A 230 -0.05 -3.36 -4.53
N VAL A 231 0.24 -4.60 -4.13
CA VAL A 231 0.08 -5.79 -4.99
C VAL A 231 -1.39 -6.10 -5.23
N ALA A 232 -2.22 -6.03 -4.19
CA ALA A 232 -3.67 -6.20 -4.29
C ALA A 232 -4.29 -5.15 -5.22
N SER A 233 -3.78 -3.92 -5.29
CA SER A 233 -4.29 -2.90 -6.22
C SER A 233 -4.01 -3.16 -7.70
N LEU A 234 -3.40 -4.30 -8.08
CA LEU A 234 -2.98 -4.59 -9.45
C LEU A 234 -4.09 -4.34 -10.50
N PRO A 235 -5.33 -4.87 -10.37
CA PRO A 235 -6.38 -4.60 -11.35
C PRO A 235 -6.72 -3.11 -11.49
N VAL A 236 -6.71 -2.37 -10.38
CA VAL A 236 -6.94 -0.91 -10.38
C VAL A 236 -5.83 -0.18 -11.15
N ARG A 237 -4.58 -0.63 -11.02
CA ARG A 237 -3.42 -0.07 -11.72
C ARG A 237 -3.40 -0.42 -13.21
N MET A 238 -3.89 -1.60 -13.59
CA MET A 238 -4.06 -1.99 -15.01
C MET A 238 -5.16 -1.19 -15.71
N GLY A 239 -6.16 -0.69 -14.96
CA GLY A 239 -7.24 0.10 -15.53
C GLY A 239 -8.15 -0.74 -16.42
N GLN A 240 -8.46 -0.25 -17.63
CA GLN A 240 -9.32 -0.94 -18.59
C GLN A 240 -8.58 -1.88 -19.55
N ASP A 241 -7.26 -2.04 -19.39
CA ASP A 241 -6.55 -3.08 -20.12
C ASP A 241 -7.01 -4.45 -19.62
N LEU A 242 -7.97 -5.04 -20.33
CA LEU A 242 -8.51 -6.37 -20.06
C LEU A 242 -7.67 -7.47 -20.70
N ASP A 243 -6.73 -7.13 -21.57
CA ASP A 243 -5.93 -8.09 -22.33
C ASP A 243 -4.80 -8.68 -21.49
N SER A 244 -4.38 -7.99 -20.42
CA SER A 244 -3.43 -8.53 -19.47
C SER A 244 -4.12 -9.28 -18.31
N GLU A 245 -3.76 -10.55 -18.15
CA GLU A 245 -4.21 -11.42 -17.07
C GLU A 245 -3.60 -10.97 -15.74
N PRO A 246 -4.40 -10.78 -14.67
CA PRO A 246 -3.84 -10.38 -13.39
C PRO A 246 -3.20 -11.58 -12.69
N ASP A 247 -1.98 -11.39 -12.23
CA ASP A 247 -1.27 -12.40 -11.45
C ASP A 247 -1.70 -12.33 -9.96
N ILE A 248 -2.72 -13.11 -9.62
CA ILE A 248 -3.15 -13.28 -8.21
C ILE A 248 -2.08 -13.98 -7.36
N MET A 249 -1.19 -14.76 -7.99
CA MET A 249 -0.13 -15.44 -7.27
C MET A 249 0.84 -14.44 -6.65
N GLY A 250 1.02 -13.26 -7.27
CA GLY A 250 1.70 -12.13 -6.64
C GLY A 250 1.15 -11.82 -5.24
N VAL A 251 -0.17 -11.70 -5.08
CA VAL A 251 -0.80 -11.46 -3.77
C VAL A 251 -0.49 -12.60 -2.80
N PHE A 252 -0.62 -13.85 -3.25
CA PHE A 252 -0.45 -15.02 -2.38
C PHE A 252 1.00 -15.18 -1.91
N ILE A 253 1.96 -15.00 -2.81
CA ILE A 253 3.40 -15.02 -2.50
C ILE A 253 3.74 -13.91 -1.50
N PHE A 254 3.23 -12.69 -1.68
CA PHE A 254 3.50 -11.60 -0.75
C PHE A 254 2.90 -11.86 0.65
N VAL A 255 1.68 -12.38 0.72
CA VAL A 255 1.06 -12.78 1.99
C VAL A 255 1.90 -13.86 2.70
N ARG A 256 2.46 -14.83 1.97
CA ARG A 256 3.39 -15.82 2.53
C ARG A 256 4.76 -15.27 2.90
N GLY A 257 5.26 -14.31 2.14
CA GLY A 257 6.49 -13.60 2.48
C GLY A 257 6.38 -12.90 3.84
N ILE A 258 5.23 -12.27 4.10
CA ILE A 258 4.91 -11.68 5.40
C ILE A 258 4.89 -12.73 6.49
N ARG A 259 4.26 -13.89 6.25
CA ARG A 259 4.26 -15.00 7.19
C ARG A 259 5.67 -15.36 7.64
N ALA A 260 6.58 -15.58 6.70
CA ALA A 260 7.95 -16.00 6.98
C ALA A 260 8.71 -14.96 7.83
N ILE A 261 8.47 -13.67 7.58
CA ILE A 261 9.06 -12.58 8.38
C ILE A 261 8.43 -12.54 9.79
N LEU A 262 7.12 -12.78 9.90
CA LEU A 262 6.36 -12.59 11.12
C LEU A 262 6.30 -13.79 12.06
N GLU A 263 6.51 -15.01 11.56
CA GLU A 263 6.38 -16.24 12.33
C GLU A 263 7.10 -16.19 13.70
N PRO A 264 8.33 -15.66 13.82
CA PRO A 264 8.99 -15.51 15.12
C PRO A 264 8.32 -14.51 16.08
N TYR A 265 7.53 -13.57 15.55
CA TYR A 265 6.99 -12.41 16.26
C TYR A 265 5.46 -12.47 16.48
N GLN A 266 4.77 -13.51 16.00
CA GLN A 266 3.30 -13.63 16.09
C GLN A 266 2.75 -13.58 17.53
N THR A 267 3.50 -14.08 18.50
CA THR A 267 3.08 -13.99 19.91
C THR A 267 3.36 -12.63 20.52
N LYS A 268 4.23 -11.83 19.89
CA LYS A 268 4.59 -10.47 20.33
C LYS A 268 3.65 -9.43 19.74
N ILE A 269 3.26 -9.56 18.47
CA ILE A 269 2.40 -8.57 17.77
C ILE A 269 1.10 -8.30 18.53
N VAL A 270 0.49 -9.33 19.11
CA VAL A 270 -0.75 -9.22 19.91
C VAL A 270 -0.59 -8.43 21.22
N ARG A 271 0.65 -8.15 21.64
CA ARG A 271 1.00 -7.35 22.83
C ARG A 271 1.52 -5.95 22.48
N THR A 272 1.33 -5.52 21.23
CA THR A 272 1.77 -4.21 20.74
C THR A 272 0.58 -3.43 20.19
N GLU A 273 0.81 -2.19 19.80
CA GLU A 273 -0.12 -1.34 19.07
C GLU A 273 -0.59 -1.94 17.72
N PHE A 274 0.06 -3.01 17.23
CA PHE A 274 -0.36 -3.80 16.07
C PHE A 274 -1.32 -4.95 16.36
N ALA A 275 -1.72 -5.14 17.62
CA ALA A 275 -2.64 -6.21 18.00
C ALA A 275 -3.91 -6.28 17.12
N PRO A 276 -4.56 -5.14 16.74
CA PRO A 276 -5.71 -5.18 15.84
C PRO A 276 -5.43 -5.87 14.51
N MET A 277 -4.23 -5.75 13.95
CA MET A 277 -3.88 -6.40 12.67
C MET A 277 -3.73 -7.91 12.78
N ALA A 278 -3.39 -8.41 13.96
CA ALA A 278 -3.19 -9.84 14.20
C ALA A 278 -4.48 -10.55 14.65
N THR A 279 -5.30 -9.88 15.46
CA THR A 279 -6.53 -10.45 16.02
C THR A 279 -7.77 -10.05 15.24
N GLY A 280 -7.66 -9.06 14.36
CA GLY A 280 -8.81 -8.38 13.75
C GLY A 280 -9.67 -9.22 12.82
N ILE A 281 -9.20 -10.39 12.42
CA ILE A 281 -9.93 -11.32 11.56
C ILE A 281 -10.79 -12.31 12.36
N TRP A 282 -10.50 -12.51 13.64
CA TRP A 282 -11.14 -13.51 14.51
C TRP A 282 -12.25 -12.85 15.32
N THR A 283 -13.40 -12.61 14.67
CA THR A 283 -14.61 -12.07 15.32
C THR A 283 -15.27 -13.06 16.28
N ILE A 284 -14.99 -14.35 16.10
CA ILE A 284 -15.47 -15.46 16.92
C ILE A 284 -14.38 -16.52 17.07
N ASP A 285 -14.29 -17.14 18.25
CA ASP A 285 -13.38 -18.27 18.47
C ASP A 285 -13.93 -19.53 17.76
N PRO A 286 -13.13 -20.24 16.94
CA PRO A 286 -13.55 -21.50 16.34
C PRO A 286 -14.00 -22.58 17.34
N SER A 287 -13.61 -22.44 18.61
CA SER A 287 -14.01 -23.31 19.73
C SER A 287 -15.39 -22.96 20.29
N ASP A 288 -15.95 -21.79 19.95
CA ASP A 288 -17.26 -21.35 20.40
C ASP A 288 -18.36 -22.22 19.76
N PRO A 289 -19.31 -22.76 20.54
CA PRO A 289 -20.42 -23.55 19.99
C PRO A 289 -21.25 -22.82 18.92
N SER A 290 -21.33 -21.49 18.98
CA SER A 290 -22.03 -20.65 18.00
C SER A 290 -21.27 -20.44 16.70
N TYR A 291 -19.98 -20.83 16.63
CA TYR A 291 -19.15 -20.68 15.44
C TYR A 291 -19.80 -21.31 14.20
N LYS A 292 -20.35 -22.52 14.34
CA LYS A 292 -21.03 -23.24 13.24
C LYS A 292 -22.48 -22.82 13.00
N LEU A 293 -22.96 -21.78 13.70
CA LEU A 293 -24.32 -21.24 13.56
C LEU A 293 -24.28 -19.76 13.18
N PRO A 294 -23.63 -19.39 12.05
CA PRO A 294 -23.45 -17.99 11.70
C PRO A 294 -24.75 -17.33 11.21
N PRO A 295 -24.99 -16.06 11.55
CA PRO A 295 -26.10 -15.30 10.99
C PRO A 295 -25.82 -14.84 9.56
N LEU A 296 -26.54 -15.35 8.56
CA LEU A 296 -26.39 -14.87 7.17
C LEU A 296 -27.23 -13.63 6.83
N HIS A 297 -28.29 -13.33 7.60
CA HIS A 297 -29.27 -12.29 7.25
C HIS A 297 -28.69 -10.86 7.11
N ASN A 298 -27.56 -10.57 7.77
CA ASN A 298 -26.86 -9.29 7.70
C ASN A 298 -25.48 -9.41 7.02
N SER A 299 -25.18 -10.56 6.41
CA SER A 299 -23.93 -10.79 5.69
C SER A 299 -24.11 -10.51 4.20
N PRO A 300 -23.12 -9.90 3.53
CA PRO A 300 -23.14 -9.75 2.08
C PRO A 300 -22.78 -11.06 1.34
N LEU A 301 -22.54 -12.17 2.05
CA LEU A 301 -22.33 -13.48 1.45
C LEU A 301 -23.60 -14.01 0.76
N PRO A 302 -23.47 -14.80 -0.31
CA PRO A 302 -24.62 -15.47 -0.92
C PRO A 302 -25.35 -16.39 0.08
N PRO A 303 -26.70 -16.45 0.07
CA PRO A 303 -27.46 -17.27 1.01
C PRO A 303 -27.15 -18.77 0.95
N ASP A 304 -26.76 -19.27 -0.22
CA ASP A 304 -26.44 -20.67 -0.52
C ASP A 304 -24.94 -21.00 -0.39
N VAL A 305 -24.13 -20.10 0.21
CA VAL A 305 -22.67 -20.24 0.29
C VAL A 305 -22.21 -21.54 0.97
N PHE A 306 -22.86 -21.98 2.04
CA PHE A 306 -22.47 -23.22 2.73
C PHE A 306 -22.82 -24.47 1.92
N GLU A 307 -23.94 -24.45 1.19
CA GLU A 307 -24.30 -25.53 0.27
C GLU A 307 -23.29 -25.61 -0.89
N ALA A 308 -22.86 -24.46 -1.42
CA ALA A 308 -21.86 -24.39 -2.47
C ALA A 308 -20.48 -24.90 -2.02
N ILE A 309 -20.02 -24.54 -0.81
CA ILE A 309 -18.76 -25.06 -0.25
C ILE A 309 -18.83 -26.57 0.02
N GLN A 310 -19.97 -27.08 0.50
CA GLN A 310 -20.16 -28.51 0.64
C GLN A 310 -20.11 -29.22 -0.73
N GLY A 311 -20.79 -28.68 -1.74
CA GLY A 311 -20.74 -29.20 -3.10
C GLY A 311 -19.33 -29.21 -3.70
N LEU A 312 -18.49 -28.23 -3.36
CA LEU A 312 -17.07 -28.21 -3.74
C LEU A 312 -16.27 -29.33 -3.06
N SER A 313 -16.53 -29.61 -1.78
CA SER A 313 -15.92 -30.72 -1.06
C SER A 313 -16.30 -32.08 -1.69
N ASP A 314 -17.58 -32.25 -2.01
CA ASP A 314 -18.10 -33.46 -2.63
C ASP A 314 -17.49 -33.65 -4.03
N PHE A 315 -17.41 -32.58 -4.82
CA PHE A 315 -16.76 -32.56 -6.12
C PHE A 315 -15.31 -33.09 -6.06
N TYR A 316 -14.47 -32.59 -5.15
CA TYR A 316 -13.09 -33.09 -5.03
C TYR A 316 -13.01 -34.53 -4.51
N THR A 317 -13.96 -34.93 -3.66
CA THR A 317 -14.04 -36.30 -3.18
C THR A 317 -14.29 -37.28 -4.31
N GLU A 318 -15.17 -36.93 -5.25
CA GLU A 318 -15.54 -37.77 -6.39
C GLU A 318 -14.51 -37.74 -7.53
N ASN A 319 -13.86 -36.59 -7.76
CA ASN A 319 -13.09 -36.36 -8.99
C ASN A 319 -11.57 -36.43 -8.82
N LEU A 320 -11.03 -36.38 -7.59
CA LEU A 320 -9.59 -36.49 -7.33
C LEU A 320 -9.20 -37.85 -6.77
N GLN A 321 -7.95 -38.28 -7.04
CA GLN A 321 -7.34 -39.45 -6.42
C GLN A 321 -6.88 -39.16 -4.98
N ASP A 322 -6.80 -40.20 -4.16
CA ASP A 322 -6.50 -40.09 -2.71
C ASP A 322 -5.23 -39.28 -2.38
N SER A 323 -4.18 -39.38 -3.21
CA SER A 323 -2.90 -38.68 -2.96
C SER A 323 -2.99 -37.15 -3.07
N ALA A 324 -3.82 -36.62 -3.96
CA ALA A 324 -4.02 -35.19 -4.13
C ALA A 324 -5.26 -34.68 -3.37
N ARG A 325 -6.28 -35.54 -3.22
CA ARG A 325 -7.59 -35.19 -2.65
C ARG A 325 -7.49 -34.53 -1.29
N GLU A 326 -6.67 -35.06 -0.38
CA GLU A 326 -6.62 -34.55 1.00
C GLU A 326 -6.13 -33.10 1.09
N GLU A 327 -5.23 -32.68 0.21
CA GLU A 327 -4.72 -31.31 0.18
C GLU A 327 -5.79 -30.33 -0.34
N TYR A 328 -6.53 -30.73 -1.38
CA TYR A 328 -7.67 -29.96 -1.89
C TYR A 328 -8.79 -29.85 -0.85
N LEU A 329 -9.15 -30.96 -0.20
CA LEU A 329 -10.16 -30.95 0.88
C LEU A 329 -9.71 -30.10 2.07
N THR A 330 -8.42 -30.10 2.39
CA THR A 330 -7.87 -29.18 3.40
C THR A 330 -8.05 -27.73 2.96
N ALA A 331 -7.72 -27.40 1.71
CA ALA A 331 -7.92 -26.05 1.18
C ALA A 331 -9.40 -25.62 1.19
N VAL A 332 -10.34 -26.52 0.90
CA VAL A 332 -11.79 -26.27 1.02
C VAL A 332 -12.17 -25.98 2.47
N ARG A 333 -11.70 -26.78 3.44
CA ARG A 333 -11.96 -26.53 4.87
C ARG A 333 -11.44 -25.19 5.36
N GLU A 334 -10.26 -24.77 4.91
CA GLU A 334 -9.73 -23.45 5.23
C GLU A 334 -10.56 -22.33 4.57
N LEU A 335 -11.11 -22.57 3.37
CA LEU A 335 -12.02 -21.63 2.72
C LEU A 335 -13.36 -21.54 3.47
N GLU A 336 -13.89 -22.67 3.94
CA GLU A 336 -15.09 -22.73 4.77
C GLU A 336 -14.92 -21.91 6.07
N LYS A 337 -13.74 -21.97 6.70
CA LYS A 337 -13.44 -21.11 7.86
C LYS A 337 -13.53 -19.63 7.50
N ALA A 338 -13.02 -19.22 6.34
CA ALA A 338 -13.19 -17.84 5.86
C ALA A 338 -14.67 -17.45 5.75
N VAL A 339 -15.50 -18.36 5.22
CA VAL A 339 -16.96 -18.17 5.13
C VAL A 339 -17.58 -17.94 6.51
N TYR A 340 -17.25 -18.76 7.51
CA TYR A 340 -17.74 -18.56 8.88
C TYR A 340 -17.31 -17.20 9.45
N LEU A 341 -16.02 -16.83 9.33
CA LEU A 341 -15.52 -15.54 9.82
C LEU A 341 -16.25 -14.35 9.17
N MET A 342 -16.42 -14.40 7.85
CA MET A 342 -17.16 -13.38 7.10
C MET A 342 -18.65 -13.35 7.47
N ALA A 343 -19.28 -14.50 7.66
CA ALA A 343 -20.68 -14.58 8.05
C ALA A 343 -20.93 -13.98 9.43
N HIS A 344 -20.06 -14.27 10.42
CA HIS A 344 -20.14 -13.67 11.77
C HIS A 344 -19.83 -12.17 11.79
N ALA A 345 -18.97 -11.71 10.90
CA ALA A 345 -18.67 -10.28 10.77
C ALA A 345 -19.82 -9.45 10.18
N GLY A 346 -20.74 -10.10 9.45
CA GLY A 346 -21.89 -9.44 8.82
C GLY A 346 -21.45 -8.33 7.87
N ALA A 347 -21.98 -7.12 8.07
CA ALA A 347 -21.64 -5.95 7.25
C ALA A 347 -20.20 -5.42 7.48
N ASN A 348 -19.50 -5.87 8.53
CA ASN A 348 -18.18 -5.36 8.92
C ASN A 348 -17.06 -6.29 8.46
N LEU A 349 -17.09 -6.71 7.18
CA LEU A 349 -16.07 -7.58 6.61
C LEU A 349 -14.70 -6.90 6.56
N GLU A 350 -13.66 -7.67 6.88
CA GLU A 350 -12.27 -7.24 6.73
C GLU A 350 -11.54 -8.12 5.73
N VAL A 351 -10.64 -7.52 4.95
CA VAL A 351 -9.88 -8.21 3.88
C VAL A 351 -9.06 -9.38 4.43
N GLY A 352 -8.57 -9.27 5.67
CA GLY A 352 -7.81 -10.34 6.32
C GLY A 352 -8.61 -11.65 6.48
N MET A 353 -9.95 -11.60 6.51
CA MET A 353 -10.81 -12.77 6.67
C MET A 353 -10.76 -13.74 5.49
N ILE A 354 -10.36 -13.26 4.31
CA ILE A 354 -10.14 -14.12 3.13
C ILE A 354 -8.65 -14.25 2.79
N LEU A 355 -7.84 -13.21 3.03
CA LEU A 355 -6.39 -13.27 2.75
C LEU A 355 -5.60 -14.18 3.70
N PHE A 356 -6.19 -14.68 4.80
CA PHE A 356 -5.55 -15.75 5.56
C PHE A 356 -5.55 -17.09 4.79
N TRP A 357 -6.46 -17.29 3.82
CA TRP A 357 -6.51 -18.52 3.05
C TRP A 357 -5.20 -18.84 2.30
N PRO A 358 -4.63 -17.93 1.48
CA PRO A 358 -3.34 -18.18 0.83
C PRO A 358 -2.18 -18.32 1.84
N TYR A 359 -2.34 -17.81 3.06
CA TYR A 359 -1.38 -17.98 4.15
C TYR A 359 -1.36 -19.44 4.67
N VAL A 360 -2.46 -20.19 4.62
CA VAL A 360 -2.59 -21.53 5.24
C VAL A 360 -2.60 -22.72 4.28
N ILE A 361 -2.95 -22.55 3.01
CA ILE A 361 -3.00 -23.67 2.04
C ILE A 361 -1.61 -24.32 1.83
N SER A 362 -1.54 -25.52 1.25
CA SER A 362 -0.25 -26.19 1.04
C SER A 362 0.60 -25.52 -0.06
N GLU A 363 1.90 -25.79 -0.09
CA GLU A 363 2.78 -25.38 -1.19
C GLU A 363 2.39 -26.06 -2.52
N ASN A 364 1.83 -27.28 -2.48
CA ASN A 364 1.39 -27.96 -3.70
C ASN A 364 0.16 -27.29 -4.30
N ILE A 365 -0.81 -26.86 -3.47
CA ILE A 365 -1.97 -26.10 -3.96
C ILE A 365 -1.52 -24.76 -4.57
N MET A 366 -0.54 -24.08 -3.96
CA MET A 366 0.04 -22.87 -4.56
C MET A 366 0.70 -23.16 -5.91
N ALA A 367 1.50 -24.23 -5.99
CA ALA A 367 2.15 -24.64 -7.22
C ALA A 367 1.12 -25.00 -8.31
N ASP A 368 0.05 -25.69 -7.95
CA ASP A 368 -1.06 -26.02 -8.85
C ASP A 368 -1.76 -24.77 -9.37
N ILE A 369 -2.06 -23.78 -8.51
CA ILE A 369 -2.66 -22.50 -8.93
C ILE A 369 -1.72 -21.75 -9.87
N HIS A 370 -0.43 -21.68 -9.54
CA HIS A 370 0.58 -21.03 -10.39
C HIS A 370 0.73 -21.75 -11.74
N ALA A 371 0.60 -23.07 -11.76
CA ALA A 371 0.61 -23.89 -12.96
C ALA A 371 -0.73 -23.90 -13.73
N LEU A 372 -1.72 -23.13 -13.27
CA LEU A 372 -3.08 -23.09 -13.84
C LEU A 372 -3.71 -24.50 -13.93
N ASN A 373 -3.45 -25.35 -12.94
CA ASN A 373 -4.05 -26.68 -12.87
C ASN A 373 -5.58 -26.55 -12.84
N PRO A 374 -6.31 -27.21 -13.75
CA PRO A 374 -7.76 -27.03 -13.86
C PRO A 374 -8.54 -27.28 -12.55
N TYR A 375 -8.12 -28.23 -11.71
CA TYR A 375 -8.77 -28.49 -10.42
C TYR A 375 -8.53 -27.36 -9.42
N SER A 376 -7.34 -26.77 -9.42
CA SER A 376 -7.01 -25.62 -8.56
C SER A 376 -7.72 -24.34 -9.02
N LEU A 377 -8.01 -24.21 -10.32
CA LEU A 377 -8.81 -23.11 -10.84
C LEU A 377 -10.26 -23.18 -10.37
N VAL A 378 -10.80 -24.38 -10.12
CA VAL A 378 -12.10 -24.53 -9.43
C VAL A 378 -12.01 -23.95 -8.01
N LEU A 379 -10.97 -24.26 -7.21
CA LEU A 379 -10.76 -23.64 -5.88
C LEU A 379 -10.69 -22.11 -5.99
N LEU A 380 -9.90 -21.61 -6.95
CA LEU A 380 -9.69 -20.18 -7.16
C LEU A 380 -10.99 -19.46 -7.59
N ALA A 381 -11.86 -20.13 -8.33
CA ALA A 381 -13.18 -19.61 -8.70
C ALA A 381 -14.02 -19.34 -7.45
N TYR A 382 -14.05 -20.25 -6.47
CA TYR A 382 -14.76 -20.03 -5.20
C TYR A 382 -14.10 -18.93 -4.37
N PHE A 383 -12.76 -18.90 -4.29
CA PHE A 383 -12.03 -17.81 -3.65
C PHE A 383 -12.40 -16.44 -4.25
N SER A 384 -12.58 -16.36 -5.57
CA SER A 384 -12.93 -15.12 -6.26
C SER A 384 -14.30 -14.55 -5.87
N VAL A 385 -15.26 -15.40 -5.45
CA VAL A 385 -16.57 -14.96 -4.95
C VAL A 385 -16.39 -14.14 -3.67
N PHE A 386 -15.51 -14.56 -2.77
CA PHE A 386 -15.26 -13.83 -1.52
C PHE A 386 -14.48 -12.53 -1.76
N LEU A 387 -13.61 -12.49 -2.76
CA LEU A 387 -13.06 -11.21 -3.24
C LEU A 387 -14.16 -10.31 -3.77
N CYS A 388 -15.07 -10.85 -4.60
CA CYS A 388 -16.20 -10.14 -5.20
C CYS A 388 -17.04 -9.42 -4.14
N VAL A 389 -17.36 -10.12 -3.04
CA VAL A 389 -18.09 -9.58 -1.88
C VAL A 389 -17.38 -8.39 -1.21
N LEU A 390 -16.05 -8.33 -1.26
CA LEU A 390 -15.25 -7.26 -0.66
C LEU A 390 -15.03 -6.04 -1.58
N GLU A 391 -15.16 -6.20 -2.89
CA GLU A 391 -14.89 -5.13 -3.87
C GLU A 391 -15.70 -3.84 -3.70
N PRO A 392 -16.98 -3.87 -3.26
CA PRO A 392 -17.75 -2.63 -3.05
C PRO A 392 -17.09 -1.73 -2.00
N THR A 393 -16.59 -2.35 -0.92
CA THR A 393 -16.04 -1.69 0.25
C THR A 393 -14.57 -1.31 0.06
N PHE A 394 -13.78 -2.18 -0.55
CA PHE A 394 -12.33 -2.02 -0.63
C PHE A 394 -11.89 -1.70 -2.05
N TRP A 395 -11.60 -0.42 -2.30
CA TRP A 395 -11.24 0.10 -3.63
C TRP A 395 -10.06 -0.66 -4.26
N PHE A 396 -9.06 -1.05 -3.47
CA PHE A 396 -7.86 -1.74 -3.94
C PHE A 396 -8.10 -3.19 -4.33
N LEU A 397 -9.29 -3.77 -4.09
CA LEU A 397 -9.66 -5.10 -4.56
C LEU A 397 -10.51 -5.08 -5.85
N ARG A 398 -10.97 -3.90 -6.28
CA ARG A 398 -11.91 -3.80 -7.40
C ARG A 398 -11.34 -4.38 -8.69
N GLY A 399 -12.13 -5.22 -9.35
CA GLY A 399 -11.80 -5.83 -10.64
C GLY A 399 -11.09 -7.18 -10.54
N TRP A 400 -10.75 -7.67 -9.34
CA TRP A 400 -10.12 -8.99 -9.20
C TRP A 400 -11.06 -10.11 -9.61
N SER A 401 -12.26 -10.17 -9.03
CA SER A 401 -13.17 -11.30 -9.21
C SER A 401 -13.54 -11.49 -10.68
N LYS A 402 -13.88 -10.41 -11.40
CA LYS A 402 -14.16 -10.47 -12.86
C LYS A 402 -12.99 -11.01 -13.67
N ARG A 403 -11.78 -10.50 -13.44
CA ARG A 403 -10.60 -10.90 -14.22
C ARG A 403 -10.15 -12.32 -13.90
N LEU A 404 -10.19 -12.70 -12.63
CA LEU A 404 -9.96 -14.07 -12.19
C LEU A 404 -10.95 -15.02 -12.84
N PHE A 405 -12.23 -14.66 -12.86
CA PHE A 405 -13.25 -15.51 -13.46
C PHE A 405 -13.10 -15.62 -14.97
N ALA A 406 -12.74 -14.54 -15.66
CA ALA A 406 -12.45 -14.59 -17.10
C ALA A 406 -11.29 -15.56 -17.41
N MET A 407 -10.24 -15.56 -16.59
CA MET A 407 -9.14 -16.52 -16.71
C MET A 407 -9.62 -17.95 -16.43
N VAL A 408 -10.40 -18.18 -15.36
CA VAL A 408 -10.97 -19.50 -15.05
C VAL A 408 -11.85 -20.00 -16.21
N ASP A 409 -12.72 -19.16 -16.77
CA ASP A 409 -13.59 -19.50 -17.89
C ASP A 409 -12.78 -19.91 -19.13
N ALA A 410 -11.72 -19.15 -19.44
CA ALA A 410 -10.84 -19.43 -20.58
C ALA A 410 -10.10 -20.77 -20.41
N GLN A 411 -9.50 -21.00 -19.24
CA GLN A 411 -8.71 -22.21 -18.98
C GLN A 411 -9.58 -23.47 -18.83
N LEU A 412 -10.80 -23.33 -18.32
CA LEU A 412 -11.72 -24.46 -18.15
C LEU A 412 -12.59 -24.75 -19.38
N ALA A 413 -12.50 -23.97 -20.46
CA ALA A 413 -13.34 -24.12 -21.65
C ALA A 413 -13.34 -25.54 -22.24
N GLY A 414 -12.22 -26.26 -22.13
CA GLY A 414 -12.06 -27.66 -22.58
C GLY A 414 -12.51 -28.73 -21.59
N HIS A 415 -13.02 -28.36 -20.41
CA HIS A 415 -13.28 -29.27 -19.29
C HIS A 415 -14.74 -29.17 -18.78
N PRO A 416 -15.71 -29.85 -19.44
CA PRO A 416 -17.14 -29.71 -19.12
C PRO A 416 -17.51 -29.98 -17.66
N VAL A 417 -16.90 -31.00 -17.06
CA VAL A 417 -17.13 -31.37 -15.65
C VAL A 417 -16.68 -30.24 -14.71
N LEU A 418 -15.54 -29.61 -15.01
CA LEU A 418 -15.00 -28.50 -14.21
C LEU A 418 -15.81 -27.21 -14.43
N LEU A 419 -16.31 -26.99 -15.64
CA LEU A 419 -17.20 -25.86 -15.95
C LEU A 419 -18.51 -25.93 -15.17
N GLU A 420 -19.05 -27.13 -14.96
CA GLU A 420 -20.24 -27.30 -14.10
C GLU A 420 -19.88 -27.03 -12.63
N ALA A 421 -18.71 -27.49 -12.16
CA ALA A 421 -18.25 -27.24 -10.79
C ALA A 421 -18.06 -25.74 -10.46
N VAL A 422 -17.75 -24.91 -11.46
CA VAL A 422 -17.63 -23.44 -11.31
C VAL A 422 -18.91 -22.68 -11.69
N ARG A 423 -20.03 -23.35 -11.93
CA ARG A 423 -21.30 -22.69 -12.30
C ARG A 423 -21.83 -21.77 -11.20
N TRP A 424 -21.75 -22.20 -9.94
CA TRP A 424 -22.18 -21.36 -8.82
C TRP A 424 -21.29 -20.11 -8.68
N PRO A 425 -19.94 -20.22 -8.59
CA PRO A 425 -19.08 -19.04 -8.57
C PRO A 425 -19.30 -18.10 -9.75
N ARG A 426 -19.51 -18.65 -10.95
CA ARG A 426 -19.76 -17.89 -12.18
C ARG A 426 -20.97 -16.98 -12.03
N LYS A 427 -22.07 -17.55 -11.54
CA LYS A 427 -23.32 -16.83 -11.29
C LYS A 427 -23.08 -15.67 -10.32
N GLN A 428 -22.45 -15.94 -9.17
CA GLN A 428 -22.22 -14.92 -8.13
C GLN A 428 -21.38 -13.73 -8.65
N VAL A 429 -20.29 -14.01 -9.36
CA VAL A 429 -19.41 -12.95 -9.88
C VAL A 429 -20.11 -12.14 -10.98
N TYR A 430 -20.76 -12.77 -11.96
CA TYR A 430 -21.40 -11.99 -13.04
C TYR A 430 -22.69 -11.29 -12.61
N GLU A 431 -23.48 -11.86 -11.68
CA GLU A 431 -24.63 -11.15 -11.10
C GLU A 431 -24.18 -9.89 -10.35
N PHE A 432 -23.10 -9.97 -9.58
CA PHE A 432 -22.53 -8.81 -8.89
C PHE A 432 -22.19 -7.67 -9.86
N TYR A 433 -21.48 -7.95 -10.95
CA TYR A 433 -21.14 -6.94 -11.96
C TYR A 433 -22.30 -6.52 -12.86
N ALA A 434 -23.43 -7.23 -12.85
CA ALA A 434 -24.64 -6.79 -13.54
C ALA A 434 -25.35 -5.64 -12.78
N HIS A 435 -25.03 -5.45 -11.50
CA HIS A 435 -25.65 -4.46 -10.61
C HIS A 435 -24.80 -3.21 -10.34
N ILE A 436 -23.58 -3.14 -10.90
CA ILE A 436 -22.61 -2.03 -10.77
C ILE A 436 -22.37 -1.43 -12.15
#